data_AF-D2VQP8-F1
#
_entry.id   AF-D2VQP8-F1
#
_cell.length_a   1.000
_cell.length_b   1.000
_cell.length_c   1.000
_cell.angle_alpha   90.00
_cell.angle_beta   90.00
_cell.angle_gamma   90.00
#
_symmetry.space_group_name_H-M   'P 1'
#
loop_
_entity.id
_entity.type
_entity.pdbx_description
1 polymer ?
#
loop_
_entity_poly.entity_id
_entity_poly.type
_entity_poly.pdbx_seq_one_letter_code
_entity_poly.pdbx_strand_id
1 'polypeptide(L)'
;MSTTLTESVNTPTHTNGVVAAASSPPTTPTTPTNKLIIKPTYAPTEEYLQKVKYAEANDLFLHEKDTTLAVKSIRNTIKNEEARLRRKYKFLQYQDALGLLIFLVGVTSMIGVATLYLQGRLHWALVVPLLALPASILHELEHDLIHNLYFKTNQWVHHVMYFFIYLAKCSVTPWYRKFIHLRHHQVSGSKADLEERLIGGGLPFGFLRWALIITPWANTMIIEDVQKDNMDNWNRWGLVFTSAPSVVSFAIVWHLFFSYIRSMFGLTFTEYDPALYLPLWAWPIVRDLGVLIILPNILRQSCLNLMASYCHYYADVPAGDVFYQGQVINHWTMIPFQLFCFNFGATHIIHHFVPNQPFYIREIISRKANAEMIRQGVRNNDWGIVARANRFYETSKGLTEMDKTQIVQPDQWPILLKKEKSD
;
A
#
# COMPACT_ATOMS: atom_id res chain seq x y z
N MET A 1 -32.20 -73.49 -5.81
CA MET A 1 -33.52 -73.89 -5.28
C MET A 1 -34.32 -72.61 -5.19
N SER A 2 -35.30 -72.40 -6.07
CA SER A 2 -36.71 -72.81 -5.89
C SER A 2 -37.37 -71.97 -4.78
N THR A 3 -38.50 -71.30 -4.96
CA THR A 3 -39.54 -71.30 -6.03
C THR A 3 -40.35 -69.98 -5.85
N THR A 4 -40.67 -69.22 -6.90
CA THR A 4 -41.98 -69.20 -7.63
C THR A 4 -43.18 -68.95 -6.70
N LEU A 5 -43.99 -67.89 -6.87
CA LEU A 5 -45.24 -67.85 -7.69
C LEU A 5 -45.85 -66.41 -7.59
N THR A 6 -46.19 -65.70 -8.68
CA THR A 6 -47.57 -65.44 -9.26
C THR A 6 -48.58 -64.81 -8.27
N GLU A 7 -49.59 -63.97 -8.56
CA GLU A 7 -50.20 -63.29 -9.75
C GLU A 7 -51.32 -62.31 -9.23
N SER A 8 -52.05 -61.45 -9.96
CA SER A 8 -52.08 -60.98 -11.37
C SER A 8 -52.87 -59.63 -11.50
N VAL A 9 -52.72 -58.93 -12.64
CA VAL A 9 -53.76 -58.28 -13.49
C VAL A 9 -54.98 -57.55 -12.85
N ASN A 10 -55.15 -56.25 -13.16
CA ASN A 10 -56.27 -55.76 -13.99
C ASN A 10 -56.19 -54.27 -14.39
N THR A 11 -56.64 -53.98 -15.63
CA THR A 11 -56.86 -52.64 -16.19
C THR A 11 -58.06 -52.67 -17.15
N PRO A 12 -58.86 -51.60 -17.21
CA PRO A 12 -59.44 -51.14 -18.48
C PRO A 12 -59.20 -49.61 -18.66
N THR A 13 -58.85 -49.03 -19.83
CA THR A 13 -59.59 -48.92 -21.13
C THR A 13 -60.99 -48.29 -20.99
N HIS A 14 -61.47 -47.34 -21.82
CA HIS A 14 -60.96 -46.72 -23.07
C HIS A 14 -61.72 -45.39 -23.38
N THR A 15 -61.17 -44.51 -24.25
CA THR A 15 -61.87 -43.50 -25.13
C THR A 15 -62.65 -42.33 -24.47
N ASN A 16 -62.85 -41.13 -25.06
CA ASN A 16 -62.36 -40.44 -26.28
C ASN A 16 -62.59 -38.92 -26.12
N GLY A 17 -61.78 -38.04 -26.75
CA GLY A 17 -62.07 -36.59 -26.79
C GLY A 17 -60.92 -35.71 -27.32
N VAL A 18 -61.04 -35.23 -28.57
CA VAL A 18 -60.08 -34.36 -29.28
C VAL A 18 -60.32 -32.89 -28.87
N VAL A 19 -59.31 -32.01 -28.73
CA VAL A 19 -58.82 -31.02 -29.73
C VAL A 19 -57.51 -30.37 -29.21
N ALA A 20 -56.63 -29.98 -30.13
CA ALA A 20 -55.28 -29.47 -29.88
C ALA A 20 -55.19 -27.95 -29.60
N ALA A 21 -54.13 -27.49 -28.91
CA ALA A 21 -53.11 -26.56 -29.45
C ALA A 21 -52.07 -26.11 -28.39
N ALA A 22 -50.87 -25.73 -28.88
CA ALA A 22 -49.81 -24.95 -28.21
C ALA A 22 -49.12 -25.56 -26.95
N SER A 23 -48.07 -26.35 -27.19
CA SER A 23 -47.07 -26.71 -26.18
C SER A 23 -46.05 -25.58 -25.96
N SER A 24 -46.05 -24.98 -24.76
CA SER A 24 -44.96 -24.09 -24.32
C SER A 24 -43.67 -24.88 -24.02
N PRO A 25 -42.46 -24.32 -24.21
CA PRO A 25 -41.21 -25.00 -23.86
C PRO A 25 -41.04 -25.20 -22.35
N PRO A 26 -40.22 -26.17 -21.90
CA PRO A 26 -40.03 -26.43 -20.48
C PRO A 26 -39.31 -25.28 -19.78
N THR A 27 -39.87 -24.82 -18.66
CA THR A 27 -39.26 -23.80 -17.80
C THR A 27 -37.98 -24.35 -17.15
N THR A 28 -36.83 -23.92 -17.64
CA THR A 28 -35.54 -24.11 -16.96
C THR A 28 -35.61 -23.44 -15.58
N PRO A 29 -35.21 -24.10 -14.48
CA PRO A 29 -35.17 -23.45 -13.17
C PRO A 29 -34.07 -22.38 -13.17
N THR A 30 -34.48 -21.12 -13.32
CA THR A 30 -33.58 -19.98 -13.15
C THR A 30 -33.20 -19.88 -11.69
N THR A 31 -32.09 -20.53 -11.30
CA THR A 31 -31.42 -20.27 -10.03
C THR A 31 -31.25 -18.76 -9.90
N PRO A 32 -31.86 -18.09 -8.91
CA PRO A 32 -31.64 -16.66 -8.74
C PRO A 32 -30.17 -16.49 -8.37
N THR A 33 -29.36 -16.04 -9.34
CA THR A 33 -28.02 -15.54 -9.05
C THR A 33 -28.21 -14.32 -8.18
N ASN A 34 -28.19 -14.56 -6.87
CA ASN A 34 -28.33 -13.55 -5.84
C ASN A 34 -27.03 -12.73 -5.84
N LYS A 35 -26.88 -11.91 -6.89
CA LYS A 35 -25.88 -10.85 -7.00
C LYS A 35 -26.17 -9.95 -5.80
N LEU A 36 -25.39 -10.17 -4.74
CA LEU A 36 -25.16 -9.21 -3.69
C LEU A 36 -24.58 -7.95 -4.35
N ILE A 37 -25.47 -7.12 -4.88
CA ILE A 37 -25.21 -5.72 -5.17
C ILE A 37 -25.09 -5.10 -3.79
N ILE A 38 -23.87 -5.17 -3.24
CA ILE A 38 -23.49 -4.43 -2.04
C ILE A 38 -23.51 -2.97 -2.45
N LYS A 39 -24.69 -2.36 -2.37
CA LYS A 39 -24.81 -0.91 -2.40
C LYS A 39 -24.06 -0.41 -1.15
N PRO A 40 -23.18 0.59 -1.28
CA PRO A 40 -22.60 1.25 -0.13
C PRO A 40 -23.74 1.72 0.77
N THR A 41 -23.61 1.57 2.09
CA THR A 41 -24.69 1.89 3.05
C THR A 41 -25.06 3.39 3.03
N TYR A 42 -24.22 4.20 2.38
CA TYR A 42 -24.44 5.61 2.17
C TYR A 42 -24.06 5.97 0.72
N ALA A 43 -24.92 6.71 0.03
CA ALA A 43 -24.57 7.34 -1.23
C ALA A 43 -24.34 8.83 -0.96
N PRO A 44 -23.14 9.39 -1.24
CA PRO A 44 -22.92 10.81 -1.38
C PRO A 44 -24.03 11.40 -2.23
N THR A 45 -24.67 12.39 -1.66
CA THR A 45 -25.63 13.22 -2.36
C THR A 45 -24.89 14.02 -3.41
N GLU A 46 -25.59 14.37 -4.50
CA GLU A 46 -25.06 15.31 -5.50
C GLU A 46 -24.61 16.63 -4.85
N GLU A 47 -25.32 17.04 -3.78
CA GLU A 47 -24.96 18.16 -2.91
C GLU A 47 -23.58 17.99 -2.26
N TYR A 48 -23.26 16.83 -1.68
CA TYR A 48 -21.94 16.59 -1.08
C TYR A 48 -20.82 16.66 -2.13
N LEU A 49 -21.04 16.13 -3.33
CA LEU A 49 -20.08 16.22 -4.43
C LEU A 49 -19.91 17.66 -4.93
N GLN A 50 -20.96 18.48 -4.89
CA GLN A 50 -20.87 19.93 -5.14
C GLN A 50 -20.06 20.63 -4.05
N LYS A 51 -20.27 20.30 -2.76
CA LYS A 51 -19.44 20.82 -1.66
C LYS A 51 -17.96 20.49 -1.83
N VAL A 52 -17.62 19.23 -2.15
CA VAL A 52 -16.22 18.81 -2.40
C VAL A 52 -15.59 19.66 -3.51
N LYS A 53 -16.26 19.83 -4.65
CA LYS A 53 -15.76 20.62 -5.78
C LYS A 53 -15.58 22.10 -5.42
N TYR A 54 -16.57 22.71 -4.76
CA TYR A 54 -16.49 24.09 -4.31
C TYR A 54 -15.34 24.27 -3.31
N ALA A 55 -15.18 23.35 -2.36
CA ALA A 55 -14.13 23.36 -1.36
C ALA A 55 -12.73 23.30 -2.01
N GLU A 56 -12.56 22.39 -2.97
CA GLU A 56 -11.33 22.25 -3.75
C GLU A 56 -11.03 23.50 -4.60
N ALA A 57 -12.03 24.11 -5.23
CA ALA A 57 -11.86 25.29 -6.07
C ALA A 57 -11.55 26.60 -5.28
N ASN A 58 -11.80 26.62 -3.97
CA ASN A 58 -11.64 27.81 -3.11
C ASN A 58 -10.60 27.60 -1.99
N ASP A 59 -9.85 26.50 -2.01
CA ASP A 59 -8.90 26.10 -0.97
C ASP A 59 -9.49 26.04 0.46
N LEU A 60 -10.70 25.45 0.58
CA LEU A 60 -11.47 25.32 1.83
C LEU A 60 -11.59 23.87 2.29
N PHE A 61 -11.77 23.67 3.60
CA PHE A 61 -12.09 22.38 4.19
C PHE A 61 -13.60 22.17 4.31
N LEU A 62 -14.05 20.94 4.07
CA LEU A 62 -15.38 20.50 4.49
C LEU A 62 -15.46 20.37 6.01
N HIS A 63 -16.65 20.62 6.56
CA HIS A 63 -16.92 20.39 7.97
C HIS A 63 -16.83 18.89 8.32
N GLU A 64 -16.31 18.55 9.51
CA GLU A 64 -16.12 17.17 9.98
C GLU A 64 -17.38 16.30 9.83
N LYS A 65 -18.56 16.89 10.05
CA LYS A 65 -19.86 16.23 9.84
C LYS A 65 -20.11 15.79 8.40
N ASP A 66 -19.66 16.57 7.41
CA ASP A 66 -19.80 16.26 5.99
C ASP A 66 -18.84 15.11 5.61
N THR A 67 -17.57 15.15 6.02
CA THR A 67 -16.59 14.08 5.72
C THR A 67 -16.84 12.79 6.49
N THR A 68 -17.34 12.86 7.73
CA THR A 68 -17.70 11.70 8.55
C THR A 68 -18.60 10.71 7.81
N LEU A 69 -19.56 11.20 7.01
CA LEU A 69 -20.48 10.37 6.26
C LEU A 69 -19.80 9.65 5.08
N ALA A 70 -18.92 10.34 4.35
CA ALA A 70 -18.08 9.77 3.31
C ALA A 70 -17.12 8.71 3.87
N VAL A 71 -16.37 9.05 4.92
CA VAL A 71 -15.44 8.16 5.62
C VAL A 71 -16.17 6.91 6.14
N LYS A 72 -17.38 7.06 6.71
CA LYS A 72 -18.22 5.94 7.15
C LYS A 72 -18.65 5.05 5.98
N SER A 73 -18.98 5.62 4.83
CA SER A 73 -19.34 4.86 3.62
C SER A 73 -18.17 4.04 3.06
N ILE A 74 -16.99 4.65 2.98
CA ILE A 74 -15.75 3.99 2.55
C ILE A 74 -15.42 2.82 3.49
N ARG A 75 -15.36 3.09 4.79
CA ARG A 75 -15.10 2.07 5.83
C ARG A 75 -16.12 0.94 5.79
N ASN A 76 -17.41 1.23 5.60
CA ASN A 76 -18.45 0.21 5.47
C ASN A 76 -18.27 -0.62 4.20
N THR A 77 -17.93 0.00 3.07
CA THR A 77 -17.72 -0.72 1.80
C THR A 77 -16.52 -1.65 1.88
N ILE A 78 -15.39 -1.18 2.43
CA ILE A 78 -14.19 -1.98 2.70
C ILE A 78 -14.53 -3.20 3.57
N LYS A 79 -15.19 -2.97 4.73
CA LYS A 79 -15.58 -4.04 5.66
C LYS A 79 -16.60 -5.01 5.07
N ASN A 80 -17.56 -4.53 4.28
CA ASN A 80 -18.58 -5.36 3.64
C ASN A 80 -17.97 -6.25 2.54
N GLU A 81 -17.02 -5.73 1.76
CA GLU A 81 -16.31 -6.51 0.75
C GLU A 81 -15.37 -7.54 1.36
N GLU A 82 -14.67 -7.21 2.45
CA GLU A 82 -13.91 -8.19 3.24
C GLU A 82 -14.84 -9.28 3.81
N ALA A 83 -15.96 -8.91 4.45
CA ALA A 83 -16.92 -9.86 5.00
C ALA A 83 -17.59 -10.73 3.91
N ARG A 84 -17.79 -10.19 2.70
CA ARG A 84 -18.20 -10.98 1.52
C ARG A 84 -17.10 -11.95 1.10
N LEU A 85 -15.84 -11.49 1.06
CA LEU A 85 -14.69 -12.30 0.63
C LEU A 85 -14.43 -13.46 1.60
N ARG A 86 -14.39 -13.21 2.90
CA ARG A 86 -14.22 -14.24 3.95
C ARG A 86 -15.39 -15.24 4.00
N ARG A 87 -16.63 -14.81 3.75
CA ARG A 87 -17.78 -15.73 3.58
C ARG A 87 -17.67 -16.60 2.34
N LYS A 88 -17.13 -16.08 1.23
CA LYS A 88 -16.94 -16.83 -0.03
C LYS A 88 -15.77 -17.82 0.06
N TYR A 89 -14.67 -17.42 0.69
CA TYR A 89 -13.42 -18.18 0.74
C TYR A 89 -13.07 -18.52 2.19
N LYS A 90 -13.60 -19.64 2.68
CA LYS A 90 -13.45 -20.07 4.08
C LYS A 90 -12.00 -20.18 4.56
N PHE A 91 -11.05 -20.49 3.66
CA PHE A 91 -9.63 -20.58 4.01
C PHE A 91 -9.04 -19.26 4.55
N LEU A 92 -9.66 -18.11 4.26
CA LEU A 92 -9.27 -16.80 4.79
C LEU A 92 -9.49 -16.66 6.31
N GLN A 93 -10.09 -17.66 6.98
CA GLN A 93 -10.11 -17.73 8.44
C GLN A 93 -8.74 -18.09 9.04
N TYR A 94 -7.88 -18.78 8.29
CA TYR A 94 -6.55 -19.22 8.73
C TYR A 94 -5.49 -18.13 8.50
N GLN A 95 -5.77 -16.91 8.98
CA GLN A 95 -4.98 -15.71 8.69
C GLN A 95 -3.49 -15.88 9.06
N ASP A 96 -3.18 -16.43 10.23
CA ASP A 96 -1.81 -16.70 10.69
C ASP A 96 -1.06 -17.70 9.78
N ALA A 97 -1.73 -18.77 9.36
CA ALA A 97 -1.16 -19.76 8.46
C ALA A 97 -0.92 -19.18 7.05
N LEU A 98 -1.81 -18.30 6.57
CA LEU A 98 -1.62 -17.58 5.30
C LEU A 98 -0.45 -16.59 5.38
N GLY A 99 -0.33 -15.83 6.47
CA GLY A 99 0.80 -14.92 6.68
C GLY A 99 2.14 -15.66 6.73
N LEU A 100 2.20 -16.80 7.44
CA LEU A 100 3.39 -17.66 7.48
C LEU A 100 3.69 -18.31 6.13
N LEU A 101 2.68 -18.78 5.39
CA LEU A 101 2.86 -19.34 4.05
C LEU A 101 3.45 -18.30 3.08
N ILE A 102 2.90 -17.08 3.07
CA ILE A 102 3.40 -15.97 2.26
C ILE A 102 4.85 -15.64 2.63
N PHE A 103 5.16 -15.57 3.93
CA PHE A 103 6.53 -15.35 4.42
C PHE A 103 7.50 -16.43 3.93
N LEU A 104 7.18 -17.71 4.12
CA LEU A 104 8.03 -18.83 3.74
C LEU A 104 8.23 -18.86 2.22
N VAL A 105 7.16 -18.70 1.43
CA VAL A 105 7.25 -18.63 -0.04
C VAL A 105 8.12 -17.45 -0.49
N GLY A 106 7.98 -16.27 0.14
CA GLY A 106 8.82 -15.10 -0.15
C GLY A 106 10.31 -15.37 0.11
N VAL A 107 10.65 -15.83 1.30
CA VAL A 107 12.03 -16.13 1.70
C VAL A 107 12.64 -17.26 0.85
N THR A 108 11.92 -18.36 0.64
CA THR A 108 12.40 -19.47 -0.21
C THR A 108 12.57 -19.04 -1.67
N SER A 109 11.71 -18.16 -2.20
CA SER A 109 11.87 -17.61 -3.55
C SER A 109 13.15 -16.78 -3.65
N MET A 110 13.45 -15.92 -2.67
CA MET A 110 14.69 -15.14 -2.62
C MET A 110 15.93 -16.04 -2.56
N ILE A 111 15.93 -17.05 -1.70
CA ILE A 111 17.03 -18.03 -1.57
C ILE A 111 17.22 -18.81 -2.88
N GLY A 112 16.13 -19.22 -3.54
CA GLY A 112 16.18 -19.93 -4.82
C GLY A 112 16.81 -19.08 -5.93
N VAL A 113 16.36 -17.83 -6.09
CA VAL A 113 16.92 -16.89 -7.08
C VAL A 113 18.39 -16.58 -6.79
N ALA A 114 18.75 -16.35 -5.53
CA ALA A 114 20.14 -16.13 -5.12
C ALA A 114 21.04 -17.35 -5.41
N THR A 115 20.55 -18.56 -5.15
CA THR A 115 21.28 -19.80 -5.42
C THR A 115 21.51 -19.99 -6.92
N LEU A 116 20.50 -19.74 -7.76
CA LEU A 116 20.62 -19.81 -9.21
C LEU A 116 21.61 -18.77 -9.78
N TYR A 117 21.65 -17.56 -9.19
CA TYR A 117 22.65 -16.55 -9.53
C TYR A 117 24.08 -17.01 -9.20
N LEU A 118 24.31 -17.48 -7.96
CA LEU A 118 25.63 -17.94 -7.51
C LEU A 118 26.13 -19.19 -8.27
N GLN A 119 25.20 -19.99 -8.81
CA GLN A 119 25.50 -21.10 -9.73
C GLN A 119 25.76 -20.65 -11.19
N GLY A 120 25.74 -19.35 -11.48
CA GLY A 120 25.91 -18.80 -12.83
C GLY A 120 24.75 -19.05 -13.79
N ARG A 121 23.58 -19.49 -13.29
CA ARG A 121 22.41 -19.86 -14.11
C ARG A 121 21.48 -18.69 -14.45
N LEU A 122 21.57 -17.60 -13.70
CA LEU A 122 20.81 -16.37 -13.95
C LEU A 122 21.73 -15.17 -14.11
N HIS A 123 21.48 -14.34 -15.12
CA HIS A 123 22.15 -13.06 -15.28
C HIS A 123 21.63 -12.03 -14.26
N TRP A 124 22.50 -11.16 -13.75
CA TRP A 124 22.17 -10.19 -12.68
C TRP A 124 20.94 -9.32 -13.01
N ALA A 125 20.77 -8.95 -14.29
CA ALA A 125 19.66 -8.12 -14.75
C ALA A 125 18.26 -8.77 -14.58
N LEU A 126 18.20 -10.11 -14.49
CA LEU A 126 16.98 -10.84 -14.13
C LEU A 126 16.88 -11.05 -12.61
N VAL A 127 18.01 -11.30 -11.95
CA VAL A 127 18.10 -11.53 -10.49
C VAL A 127 17.60 -10.33 -9.70
N VAL A 128 17.98 -9.11 -10.09
CA VAL A 128 17.58 -7.89 -9.39
C VAL A 128 16.05 -7.72 -9.28
N PRO A 129 15.26 -7.73 -10.38
CA PRO A 129 13.81 -7.66 -10.28
C PRO A 129 13.20 -8.93 -9.64
N LEU A 130 13.74 -10.13 -9.90
CA LEU A 130 13.24 -11.37 -9.30
C LEU A 130 13.41 -11.43 -7.77
N LEU A 131 14.37 -10.70 -7.19
CA LEU A 131 14.53 -10.52 -5.75
C LEU A 131 13.69 -9.37 -5.21
N ALA A 132 13.53 -8.28 -5.97
CA ALA A 132 12.72 -7.13 -5.57
C ALA A 132 11.22 -7.48 -5.43
N LEU A 133 10.70 -8.40 -6.25
CA LEU A 133 9.32 -8.89 -6.21
C LEU A 133 8.92 -9.52 -4.85
N PRO A 134 9.53 -10.63 -4.37
CA PRO A 134 9.21 -11.18 -3.06
C PRO A 134 9.57 -10.21 -1.92
N ALA A 135 10.60 -9.37 -2.08
CA ALA A 135 10.92 -8.34 -1.08
C ALA A 135 9.83 -7.26 -0.94
N SER A 136 9.05 -6.98 -1.98
CA SER A 136 7.89 -6.08 -1.90
C SER A 136 6.72 -6.73 -1.15
N ILE A 137 6.47 -8.03 -1.38
CA ILE A 137 5.48 -8.82 -0.63
C ILE A 137 5.86 -8.91 0.86
N LEU A 138 7.14 -9.15 1.17
CA LEU A 138 7.64 -9.15 2.54
C LEU A 138 7.54 -7.77 3.21
N HIS A 139 7.59 -6.67 2.44
CA HIS A 139 7.34 -5.32 2.95
C HIS A 139 5.87 -5.14 3.36
N GLU A 140 4.91 -5.53 2.52
CA GLU A 140 3.48 -5.46 2.87
C GLU A 140 3.13 -6.37 4.06
N LEU A 141 3.75 -7.55 4.12
CA LEU A 141 3.61 -8.46 5.28
C LEU A 141 4.19 -7.85 6.56
N GLU A 142 5.26 -7.03 6.47
CA GLU A 142 5.76 -6.26 7.61
C GLU A 142 4.76 -5.21 8.08
N HIS A 143 4.07 -4.50 7.18
CA HIS A 143 3.00 -3.56 7.56
C HIS A 143 1.87 -4.26 8.32
N ASP A 144 1.44 -5.43 7.85
CA ASP A 144 0.45 -6.23 8.56
C ASP A 144 0.97 -6.72 9.94
N LEU A 145 2.24 -7.11 10.05
CA LEU A 145 2.86 -7.46 11.34
C LEU A 145 2.95 -6.24 12.28
N ILE A 146 3.24 -5.04 11.77
CA ILE A 146 3.26 -3.79 12.54
C ILE A 146 1.92 -3.54 13.24
N HIS A 147 0.80 -3.81 12.55
CA HIS A 147 -0.56 -3.76 13.10
C HIS A 147 -0.98 -5.02 13.88
N ASN A 148 -0.05 -5.93 14.13
CA ASN A 148 -0.24 -7.22 14.80
C ASN A 148 -1.31 -8.10 14.14
N LEU A 149 -1.44 -8.08 12.81
CA LEU A 149 -2.51 -8.83 12.14
C LEU A 149 -2.30 -10.35 12.18
N TYR A 150 -1.07 -10.81 12.42
CA TYR A 150 -0.73 -12.23 12.55
C TYR A 150 -0.18 -12.57 13.95
N PHE A 151 -0.42 -13.79 14.39
CA PHE A 151 0.13 -14.42 15.59
C PHE A 151 -0.11 -13.60 16.87
N LYS A 152 -1.30 -12.99 17.00
CA LYS A 152 -1.68 -12.10 18.12
C LYS A 152 -1.43 -12.71 19.50
N THR A 153 -1.69 -14.01 19.66
CA THR A 153 -1.45 -14.76 20.90
C THR A 153 -0.03 -15.32 21.03
N ASN A 154 0.75 -15.37 19.94
CA ASN A 154 2.01 -16.09 19.88
C ASN A 154 3.13 -15.23 19.24
N GLN A 155 3.47 -14.14 19.91
CA GLN A 155 4.34 -13.08 19.37
C GLN A 155 5.79 -13.49 19.08
N TRP A 156 6.28 -14.67 19.51
CA TRP A 156 7.62 -15.12 19.11
C TRP A 156 7.71 -15.35 17.60
N VAL A 157 6.67 -15.90 16.97
CA VAL A 157 6.63 -16.15 15.52
C VAL A 157 6.72 -14.82 14.76
N HIS A 158 5.98 -13.81 15.24
CA HIS A 158 6.02 -12.45 14.72
C HIS A 158 7.43 -11.85 14.80
N HIS A 159 8.15 -12.01 15.92
CA HIS A 159 9.53 -11.53 16.04
C HIS A 159 10.53 -12.28 15.16
N VAL A 160 10.33 -13.59 14.94
CA VAL A 160 11.12 -14.37 13.96
C VAL A 160 10.87 -13.86 12.53
N MET A 161 9.60 -13.61 12.16
CA MET A 161 9.26 -13.05 10.85
C MET A 161 9.88 -11.66 10.66
N TYR A 162 9.81 -10.78 11.66
CA TYR A 162 10.51 -9.48 11.65
C TYR A 162 12.02 -9.62 11.45
N PHE A 163 12.69 -10.55 12.14
CA PHE A 163 14.13 -10.73 12.01
C PHE A 163 14.53 -11.09 10.57
N PHE A 164 13.83 -12.04 9.95
CA PHE A 164 14.14 -12.43 8.56
C PHE A 164 13.72 -11.39 7.53
N ILE A 165 12.60 -10.68 7.73
CA ILE A 165 12.19 -9.57 6.85
C ILE A 165 13.20 -8.42 6.94
N TYR A 166 13.71 -8.12 8.14
CA TYR A 166 14.79 -7.14 8.34
C TYR A 166 16.05 -7.51 7.55
N LEU A 167 16.50 -8.76 7.64
CA LEU A 167 17.65 -9.25 6.86
C LEU A 167 17.41 -9.19 5.35
N ALA A 168 16.21 -9.49 4.87
CA ALA A 168 15.86 -9.40 3.45
C ALA A 168 15.84 -7.95 2.93
N LYS A 169 15.42 -6.99 3.78
CA LYS A 169 15.23 -5.58 3.39
C LYS A 169 16.42 -4.66 3.64
N CYS A 170 17.34 -5.02 4.54
CA CYS A 170 18.48 -4.21 4.99
C CYS A 170 18.12 -2.72 5.25
N SER A 171 16.98 -2.49 5.91
CA SER A 171 16.38 -1.17 6.15
C SER A 171 16.33 -0.81 7.63
N VAL A 172 15.61 0.27 7.99
CA VAL A 172 15.18 0.53 9.38
C VAL A 172 14.51 -0.73 9.96
N THR A 173 14.79 -1.04 11.23
CA THR A 173 14.30 -2.28 11.87
C THR A 173 12.77 -2.29 11.99
N PRO A 174 12.09 -3.44 11.80
CA PRO A 174 10.64 -3.53 11.89
C PRO A 174 10.08 -3.09 13.25
N TRP A 175 10.81 -3.35 14.35
CA TRP A 175 10.44 -2.88 15.69
C TRP A 175 10.41 -1.35 15.80
N TYR A 176 11.37 -0.66 15.19
CA TYR A 176 11.40 0.81 15.19
C TYR A 176 10.41 1.40 14.18
N ARG A 177 10.26 0.77 13.00
CA ARG A 177 9.19 1.09 12.04
C ARG A 177 7.80 0.94 12.66
N LYS A 178 7.56 -0.05 13.54
CA LYS A 178 6.28 -0.19 14.24
C LYS A 178 5.93 1.06 15.06
N PHE A 179 6.89 1.65 15.77
CA PHE A 179 6.68 2.90 16.51
C PHE A 179 6.35 4.06 15.56
N ILE A 180 7.16 4.26 14.51
CA ILE A 180 6.96 5.33 13.52
C ILE A 180 5.61 5.20 12.81
N HIS A 181 5.28 4.01 12.31
CA HIS A 181 4.08 3.79 11.50
C HIS A 181 2.79 3.90 12.32
N LEU A 182 2.77 3.43 13.58
CA LEU A 182 1.60 3.61 14.44
C LEU A 182 1.39 5.10 14.80
N ARG A 183 2.45 5.90 14.92
CA ARG A 183 2.35 7.35 15.05
C ARG A 183 1.85 8.00 13.75
N HIS A 184 2.35 7.58 12.59
CA HIS A 184 1.89 8.07 11.28
C HIS A 184 0.35 7.95 11.15
N HIS A 185 -0.28 6.83 11.50
CA HIS A 185 -1.76 6.73 11.51
C HIS A 185 -2.49 7.75 12.41
N GLN A 186 -1.84 8.27 13.45
CA GLN A 186 -2.41 9.23 14.40
C GLN A 186 -2.23 10.69 13.95
N VAL A 187 -1.09 10.99 13.32
CA VAL A 187 -0.69 12.37 12.94
C VAL A 187 -0.45 12.53 11.44
N SER A 188 -1.02 11.63 10.62
CA SER A 188 -0.79 11.58 9.17
C SER A 188 -1.09 12.91 8.51
N GLY A 189 -0.17 13.36 7.66
CA GLY A 189 -0.29 14.64 6.98
C GLY A 189 -0.06 15.87 7.86
N SER A 190 0.53 15.72 9.05
CA SER A 190 1.05 16.84 9.85
C SER A 190 2.58 16.91 9.79
N LYS A 191 3.18 18.00 10.31
CA LYS A 191 4.64 18.11 10.52
C LYS A 191 5.18 17.06 11.49
N ALA A 192 4.33 16.51 12.36
CA ALA A 192 4.67 15.46 13.32
C ALA A 192 4.72 14.05 12.70
N ASP A 193 4.36 13.92 11.42
CA ASP A 193 4.42 12.67 10.65
C ASP A 193 5.87 12.32 10.30
N LEU A 194 6.47 11.47 11.14
CA LEU A 194 7.84 11.02 10.98
C LEU A 194 8.02 10.12 9.75
N GLU A 195 7.02 9.30 9.37
CA GLU A 195 7.20 8.32 8.30
C GLU A 195 7.31 9.02 6.95
N GLU A 196 6.33 9.90 6.65
CA GLU A 196 6.29 10.63 5.39
C GLU A 196 7.46 11.60 5.23
N ARG A 197 7.81 12.32 6.30
CA ARG A 197 8.93 13.26 6.24
C ARG A 197 10.26 12.55 6.01
N LEU A 198 10.48 11.39 6.62
CA LEU A 198 11.68 10.58 6.41
C LEU A 198 11.79 9.97 5.00
N ILE A 199 10.75 10.05 4.16
CA ILE A 199 10.78 9.66 2.74
C ILE A 199 10.57 10.86 1.78
N GLY A 200 10.63 12.09 2.29
CA GLY A 200 10.61 13.33 1.50
C GLY A 200 9.23 13.99 1.33
N GLY A 201 8.21 13.54 2.06
CA GLY A 201 6.93 14.25 2.20
C GLY A 201 7.16 15.68 2.73
N GLY A 202 6.46 16.65 2.13
CA GLY A 202 6.60 18.07 2.48
C GLY A 202 7.76 18.84 1.82
N LEU A 203 8.69 18.17 1.14
CA LEU A 203 9.79 18.83 0.42
C LEU A 203 9.37 19.26 -1.00
N PRO A 204 9.89 20.34 -1.58
CA PRO A 204 9.69 20.61 -3.00
C PRO A 204 10.31 19.51 -3.88
N PHE A 205 9.94 19.45 -5.17
CA PHE A 205 10.65 18.64 -6.14
C PHE A 205 12.12 19.09 -6.25
N GLY A 206 13.06 18.16 -6.10
CA GLY A 206 14.48 18.48 -6.13
C GLY A 206 15.37 17.33 -5.65
N PHE A 207 16.68 17.58 -5.62
CA PHE A 207 17.71 16.60 -5.30
C PHE A 207 17.46 15.88 -3.96
N LEU A 208 17.12 16.62 -2.91
CA LEU A 208 16.91 16.07 -1.57
C LEU A 208 15.77 15.05 -1.52
N ARG A 209 14.63 15.33 -2.17
CA ARG A 209 13.51 14.37 -2.29
C ARG A 209 13.96 13.10 -3.02
N TRP A 210 14.68 13.24 -4.14
CA TRP A 210 15.19 12.07 -4.88
C TRP A 210 16.19 11.24 -4.06
N ALA A 211 17.06 11.88 -3.29
CA ALA A 211 18.00 11.19 -2.40
C ALA A 211 17.26 10.35 -1.34
N LEU A 212 16.21 10.89 -0.72
CA LEU A 212 15.35 10.20 0.25
C LEU A 212 14.50 9.08 -0.36
N ILE A 213 14.04 9.25 -1.60
CA ILE A 213 13.33 8.19 -2.33
C ILE A 213 14.27 6.99 -2.60
N ILE A 214 15.49 7.25 -3.05
CA ILE A 214 16.41 6.21 -3.54
C ILE A 214 17.23 5.58 -2.40
N THR A 215 17.62 6.33 -1.38
CA THR A 215 18.63 5.88 -0.40
C THR A 215 18.25 6.16 1.07
N PRO A 216 18.31 5.14 1.97
CA PRO A 216 18.02 5.33 3.40
C PRO A 216 19.00 6.25 4.15
N TRP A 217 20.22 6.48 3.62
CA TRP A 217 21.21 7.33 4.28
C TRP A 217 20.90 8.83 4.13
N ALA A 218 20.14 9.22 3.10
CA ALA A 218 19.73 10.61 2.87
C ALA A 218 18.85 11.14 4.02
N ASN A 219 18.25 10.27 4.83
CA ASN A 219 17.51 10.64 6.04
C ASN A 219 18.35 11.50 6.99
N THR A 220 19.68 11.32 7.01
CA THR A 220 20.60 12.14 7.81
C THR A 220 20.59 13.62 7.42
N MET A 221 20.23 13.95 6.18
CA MET A 221 20.17 15.33 5.65
C MET A 221 18.96 16.13 6.15
N ILE A 222 17.92 15.45 6.67
CA ILE A 222 16.68 16.07 7.18
C ILE A 222 16.40 15.77 8.65
N ILE A 223 17.18 14.88 9.27
CA ILE A 223 16.88 14.35 10.61
C ILE A 223 16.80 15.43 11.70
N GLU A 224 17.50 16.55 11.50
CA GLU A 224 17.47 17.69 12.43
C GLU A 224 16.17 18.49 12.32
N ASP A 225 15.64 18.71 11.12
CA ASP A 225 14.37 19.39 10.93
C ASP A 225 13.20 18.52 11.37
N VAL A 226 13.27 17.20 11.11
CA VAL A 226 12.31 16.23 11.65
C VAL A 226 12.33 16.22 13.18
N GLN A 227 13.51 16.35 13.81
CA GLN A 227 13.65 16.46 15.27
C GLN A 227 13.04 17.75 15.83
N LYS A 228 13.20 18.90 15.17
CA LYS A 228 12.66 20.20 15.62
C LYS A 228 11.14 20.18 15.76
N ASP A 229 10.42 19.57 14.82
CA ASP A 229 8.95 19.48 14.88
C ASP A 229 8.44 18.33 15.79
N ASN A 230 9.33 17.54 16.41
CA ASN A 230 8.97 16.36 17.20
C ASN A 230 9.70 16.26 18.56
N MET A 231 10.23 17.38 19.07
CA MET A 231 11.16 17.41 20.21
C MET A 231 10.71 16.62 21.45
N ASP A 232 9.45 16.73 21.83
CA ASP A 232 8.93 16.11 23.08
C ASP A 232 8.63 14.61 22.94
N ASN A 233 8.45 14.12 21.71
CA ASN A 233 7.85 12.81 21.42
C ASN A 233 8.79 11.86 20.66
N TRP A 234 9.96 12.33 20.23
CA TRP A 234 10.88 11.55 19.41
C TRP A 234 12.33 12.00 19.61
N ASN A 235 13.26 11.05 19.43
CA ASN A 235 14.69 11.31 19.48
C ASN A 235 15.39 10.64 18.30
N ARG A 236 16.05 11.45 17.46
CA ARG A 236 16.86 11.07 16.30
C ARG A 236 17.85 9.95 16.57
N TRP A 237 18.44 9.91 17.76
CA TRP A 237 19.41 8.88 18.13
C TRP A 237 18.79 7.48 18.18
N GLY A 238 17.49 7.36 18.49
CA GLY A 238 16.76 6.10 18.39
C GLY A 238 16.75 5.55 16.96
N LEU A 239 16.48 6.40 15.96
CA LEU A 239 16.53 6.02 14.55
C LEU A 239 17.95 5.67 14.12
N VAL A 240 18.94 6.49 14.50
CA VAL A 240 20.35 6.29 14.15
C VAL A 240 20.86 4.96 14.70
N PHE A 241 20.75 4.71 16.00
CA PHE A 241 21.31 3.49 16.60
C PHE A 241 20.59 2.21 16.15
N THR A 242 19.25 2.25 15.99
CA THR A 242 18.51 1.07 15.51
C THR A 242 18.76 0.78 14.03
N SER A 243 19.03 1.80 13.21
CA SER A 243 19.26 1.65 11.77
C SER A 243 20.72 1.46 11.40
N ALA A 244 21.68 1.87 12.25
CA ALA A 244 23.10 1.86 11.95
C ALA A 244 23.63 0.52 11.41
N PRO A 245 23.30 -0.66 11.98
CA PRO A 245 23.79 -1.94 11.44
C PRO A 245 23.38 -2.18 9.98
N SER A 246 22.17 -1.78 9.59
CA SER A 246 21.72 -1.89 8.19
C SER A 246 22.27 -0.76 7.32
N VAL A 247 22.13 0.50 7.75
CA VAL A 247 22.49 1.66 6.92
C VAL A 247 24.00 1.75 6.69
N VAL A 248 24.83 1.44 7.69
CA VAL A 248 26.30 1.45 7.55
C VAL A 248 26.77 0.30 6.67
N SER A 249 26.30 -0.93 6.90
CA SER A 249 26.66 -2.06 6.03
C SER A 249 26.18 -1.86 4.60
N PHE A 250 24.96 -1.35 4.41
CA PHE A 250 24.43 -0.99 3.09
C PHE A 250 25.30 0.09 2.42
N ALA A 251 25.67 1.15 3.14
CA ALA A 251 26.52 2.22 2.60
C ALA A 251 27.90 1.69 2.21
N ILE A 252 28.55 0.87 3.04
CA ILE A 252 29.86 0.28 2.74
C ILE A 252 29.77 -0.58 1.46
N VAL A 253 28.82 -1.52 1.40
CA VAL A 253 28.67 -2.40 0.22
C VAL A 253 28.29 -1.59 -1.02
N TRP A 254 27.45 -0.56 -0.91
CA TRP A 254 27.09 0.32 -2.03
C TRP A 254 28.30 1.06 -2.60
N HIS A 255 29.14 1.68 -1.77
CA HIS A 255 30.32 2.40 -2.24
C HIS A 255 31.39 1.46 -2.82
N LEU A 256 31.58 0.28 -2.23
CA LEU A 256 32.44 -0.76 -2.78
C LEU A 256 31.90 -1.29 -4.12
N PHE A 257 30.60 -1.54 -4.23
CA PHE A 257 29.96 -1.99 -5.48
C PHE A 257 30.03 -0.93 -6.58
N PHE A 258 29.80 0.35 -6.25
CA PHE A 258 29.98 1.44 -7.21
C PHE A 258 31.44 1.54 -7.68
N SER A 259 32.41 1.37 -6.78
CA SER A 259 33.84 1.34 -7.13
C SER A 259 34.21 0.13 -7.98
N TYR A 260 33.62 -1.05 -7.72
CA TYR A 260 33.74 -2.23 -8.58
C TYR A 260 33.24 -1.95 -10.00
N ILE A 261 32.01 -1.44 -10.14
CA ILE A 261 31.42 -1.10 -11.46
C ILE A 261 32.29 -0.07 -12.18
N ARG A 262 32.71 1.00 -11.49
CA ARG A 262 33.55 2.05 -12.05
C ARG A 262 34.93 1.54 -12.49
N SER A 263 35.54 0.65 -11.71
CA SER A 263 36.81 -0.02 -12.06
C SER A 263 36.67 -0.91 -13.30
N MET A 264 35.56 -1.65 -13.44
CA MET A 264 35.25 -2.43 -14.65
C MET A 264 35.11 -1.58 -15.93
N PHE A 265 34.83 -0.28 -15.80
CA PHE A 265 34.83 0.69 -16.91
C PHE A 265 36.14 1.47 -17.07
N GLY A 266 37.20 1.14 -16.32
CA GLY A 266 38.50 1.81 -16.38
C GLY A 266 38.54 3.22 -15.77
N LEU A 267 37.51 3.62 -15.02
CA LEU A 267 37.33 4.98 -14.48
C LEU A 267 37.96 5.15 -13.09
N THR A 268 39.21 4.72 -12.88
CA THR A 268 39.94 4.89 -11.61
C THR A 268 40.38 6.34 -11.42
N PHE A 269 40.04 6.96 -10.28
CA PHE A 269 40.25 8.40 -10.07
C PHE A 269 41.66 8.78 -9.59
N THR A 270 42.22 8.04 -8.63
CA THR A 270 43.52 8.35 -8.00
C THR A 270 44.15 7.07 -7.41
N GLU A 271 45.40 7.18 -6.94
CA GLU A 271 46.09 6.13 -6.17
C GLU A 271 45.38 5.77 -4.84
N TYR A 272 44.51 6.64 -4.33
CA TYR A 272 43.77 6.47 -3.07
C TYR A 272 42.38 5.84 -3.24
N ASP A 273 42.08 5.33 -4.44
CA ASP A 273 40.81 4.69 -4.75
C ASP A 273 40.61 3.40 -3.93
N PRO A 274 39.50 3.22 -3.19
CA PRO A 274 39.19 1.96 -2.50
C PRO A 274 39.21 0.73 -3.43
N ALA A 275 39.03 0.91 -4.74
CA ALA A 275 39.20 -0.13 -5.75
C ALA A 275 40.62 -0.74 -5.80
N LEU A 276 41.64 -0.02 -5.34
CA LEU A 276 43.05 -0.42 -5.38
C LEU A 276 43.52 -1.15 -4.10
N TYR A 277 42.79 -1.00 -2.98
CA TYR A 277 43.18 -1.56 -1.68
C TYR A 277 42.42 -2.84 -1.29
N LEU A 278 41.30 -3.15 -1.94
CA LEU A 278 40.57 -4.40 -1.69
C LEU A 278 41.27 -5.58 -2.38
N PRO A 279 41.58 -6.69 -1.67
CA PRO A 279 42.24 -7.83 -2.29
C PRO A 279 41.36 -8.48 -3.36
N LEU A 280 41.97 -9.02 -4.42
CA LEU A 280 41.24 -9.48 -5.62
C LEU A 280 40.12 -10.50 -5.33
N TRP A 281 40.27 -11.35 -4.32
CA TRP A 281 39.27 -12.34 -3.91
C TRP A 281 37.99 -11.72 -3.31
N ALA A 282 38.02 -10.46 -2.86
CA ALA A 282 36.88 -9.77 -2.27
C ALA A 282 35.93 -9.19 -3.34
N TRP A 283 36.40 -8.93 -4.57
CA TRP A 283 35.57 -8.33 -5.62
C TRP A 283 34.37 -9.18 -6.04
N PRO A 284 34.46 -10.52 -6.19
CA PRO A 284 33.29 -11.36 -6.39
C PRO A 284 32.25 -11.21 -5.26
N ILE A 285 32.69 -11.12 -4.00
CA ILE A 285 31.80 -10.95 -2.84
C ILE A 285 31.10 -9.59 -2.90
N VAL A 286 31.84 -8.50 -3.19
CA VAL A 286 31.26 -7.15 -3.37
C VAL A 286 30.24 -7.11 -4.51
N ARG A 287 30.58 -7.72 -5.66
CA ARG A 287 29.66 -7.87 -6.81
C ARG A 287 28.39 -8.60 -6.40
N ASP A 288 28.52 -9.74 -5.73
CA ASP A 288 27.40 -10.63 -5.42
C ASP A 288 26.50 -10.04 -4.33
N LEU A 289 27.05 -9.39 -3.29
CA LEU A 289 26.27 -8.62 -2.32
C LEU A 289 25.56 -7.42 -2.98
N GLY A 290 26.21 -6.75 -3.93
CA GLY A 290 25.59 -5.69 -4.73
C GLY A 290 24.37 -6.17 -5.51
N VAL A 291 24.50 -7.29 -6.23
CA VAL A 291 23.42 -7.87 -7.05
C VAL A 291 22.31 -8.52 -6.22
N LEU A 292 22.65 -9.22 -5.12
CA LEU A 292 21.71 -9.99 -4.32
C LEU A 292 21.01 -9.18 -3.22
N ILE A 293 21.68 -8.15 -2.68
CA ILE A 293 21.15 -7.37 -1.56
C ILE A 293 20.89 -5.93 -1.99
N ILE A 294 21.89 -5.22 -2.51
CA ILE A 294 21.79 -3.76 -2.65
C ILE A 294 20.84 -3.36 -3.79
N LEU A 295 21.07 -3.82 -5.02
CA LEU A 295 20.25 -3.44 -6.18
C LEU A 295 18.76 -3.81 -6.06
N PRO A 296 18.35 -5.01 -5.58
CA PRO A 296 16.94 -5.34 -5.38
C PRO A 296 16.29 -4.45 -4.31
N ASN A 297 17.03 -4.13 -3.24
CA ASN A 297 16.54 -3.27 -2.17
C ASN A 297 16.40 -1.82 -2.64
N ILE A 298 17.33 -1.28 -3.44
CA ILE A 298 17.18 0.04 -4.06
C ILE A 298 15.97 0.07 -4.98
N LEU A 299 15.80 -0.93 -5.85
CA LEU A 299 14.67 -1.00 -6.78
C LEU A 299 13.32 -0.98 -6.02
N ARG A 300 13.13 -1.89 -5.06
CA ARG A 300 11.92 -1.93 -4.23
C ARG A 300 11.73 -0.64 -3.42
N GLN A 301 12.77 -0.15 -2.74
CA GLN A 301 12.68 1.04 -1.91
C GLN A 301 12.32 2.28 -2.74
N SER A 302 12.96 2.46 -3.89
CA SER A 302 12.71 3.61 -4.77
C SER A 302 11.27 3.58 -5.30
N CYS A 303 10.77 2.42 -5.72
CA CYS A 303 9.39 2.28 -6.19
C CYS A 303 8.37 2.55 -5.06
N LEU A 304 8.60 1.98 -3.87
CA LEU A 304 7.76 2.20 -2.69
C LEU A 304 7.75 3.68 -2.26
N ASN A 305 8.93 4.26 -2.02
CA ASN A 305 9.04 5.65 -1.58
C ASN A 305 8.50 6.61 -2.64
N LEU A 306 8.69 6.33 -3.94
CA LEU A 306 8.08 7.12 -5.00
C LEU A 306 6.55 7.04 -4.93
N MET A 307 5.95 5.85 -4.79
CA MET A 307 4.49 5.74 -4.67
C MET A 307 3.98 6.44 -3.41
N ALA A 308 4.59 6.21 -2.24
CA ALA A 308 4.20 6.87 -0.99
C ALA A 308 4.33 8.40 -1.07
N SER A 309 5.42 8.91 -1.64
CA SER A 309 5.67 10.33 -1.87
C SER A 309 4.67 11.00 -2.84
N TYR A 310 3.90 10.22 -3.61
CA TYR A 310 2.72 10.69 -4.37
C TYR A 310 1.38 10.32 -3.69
N CYS A 311 1.34 9.41 -2.72
CA CYS A 311 0.09 8.98 -2.08
C CYS A 311 -0.38 9.94 -1.00
N HIS A 312 0.51 10.44 -0.15
CA HIS A 312 0.14 11.14 1.09
C HIS A 312 0.18 12.65 0.95
N TYR A 313 -0.83 13.34 1.50
CA TYR A 313 -0.81 14.80 1.62
C TYR A 313 -0.15 15.25 2.94
N TYR A 314 0.26 16.51 3.01
CA TYR A 314 1.12 17.02 4.08
C TYR A 314 0.85 18.49 4.44
N ALA A 315 0.73 18.76 5.74
CA ALA A 315 0.62 20.05 6.44
C ALA A 315 -0.66 20.89 6.19
N ASP A 316 -1.40 20.71 5.10
CA ASP A 316 -2.77 21.22 4.91
C ASP A 316 -3.83 20.11 4.97
N VAL A 317 -3.63 19.15 5.87
CA VAL A 317 -4.55 18.04 6.16
C VAL A 317 -5.25 18.33 7.49
N PRO A 318 -6.58 18.22 7.61
CA PRO A 318 -7.26 18.37 8.90
C PRO A 318 -6.87 17.24 9.86
N ALA A 319 -6.49 17.60 11.09
CA ALA A 319 -6.03 16.62 12.07
C ALA A 319 -7.09 15.54 12.33
N GLY A 320 -6.71 14.28 12.13
CA GLY A 320 -7.58 13.11 12.31
C GLY A 320 -8.55 12.81 11.16
N ASP A 321 -8.67 13.66 10.13
CA ASP A 321 -9.54 13.38 8.99
C ASP A 321 -8.82 12.58 7.90
N VAL A 322 -9.04 11.26 7.93
CA VAL A 322 -8.53 10.29 6.95
C VAL A 322 -8.95 10.59 5.50
N PHE A 323 -10.00 11.38 5.27
CA PHE A 323 -10.44 11.73 3.92
C PHE A 323 -9.36 12.47 3.11
N TYR A 324 -8.58 13.34 3.78
CA TYR A 324 -7.55 14.17 3.14
C TYR A 324 -6.13 13.62 3.30
N GLN A 325 -5.92 12.51 4.00
CA GLN A 325 -4.56 11.99 4.29
C GLN A 325 -3.83 11.49 3.03
N GLY A 326 -4.56 11.07 1.99
CA GLY A 326 -3.93 10.62 0.76
C GLY A 326 -4.88 10.46 -0.42
N GLN A 327 -4.37 9.87 -1.49
CA GLN A 327 -5.09 9.61 -2.74
C GLN A 327 -4.98 8.16 -3.23
N VAL A 328 -5.79 7.82 -4.23
CA VAL A 328 -5.67 6.57 -5.00
C VAL A 328 -4.71 6.77 -6.17
N ILE A 329 -3.70 5.92 -6.31
CA ILE A 329 -2.84 5.85 -7.50
C ILE A 329 -3.07 4.52 -8.20
N ASN A 330 -3.83 4.52 -9.31
CA ASN A 330 -4.19 3.31 -10.05
C ASN A 330 -3.95 3.41 -11.57
N HIS A 331 -3.36 4.50 -12.06
CA HIS A 331 -3.09 4.68 -13.47
C HIS A 331 -2.06 3.67 -14.00
N TRP A 332 -2.28 3.16 -15.21
CA TRP A 332 -1.50 2.07 -15.79
C TRP A 332 -0.01 2.41 -16.00
N THR A 333 0.33 3.68 -16.17
CA THR A 333 1.75 4.12 -16.28
C THR A 333 2.55 3.83 -15.00
N MET A 334 1.90 3.65 -13.86
CA MET A 334 2.55 3.35 -12.59
C MET A 334 2.80 1.85 -12.38
N ILE A 335 2.29 0.95 -13.25
CA ILE A 335 2.47 -0.50 -13.14
C ILE A 335 3.94 -0.92 -12.91
N PRO A 336 4.96 -0.35 -13.59
CA PRO A 336 6.36 -0.71 -13.34
C PRO A 336 6.83 -0.45 -11.90
N PHE A 337 6.35 0.63 -11.26
CA PHE A 337 6.67 0.94 -9.86
C PHE A 337 5.83 0.09 -8.90
N GLN A 338 4.52 0.02 -9.16
CA GLN A 338 3.56 -0.77 -8.39
C GLN A 338 3.95 -2.25 -8.29
N LEU A 339 4.57 -2.81 -9.34
CA LEU A 339 5.12 -4.16 -9.35
C LEU A 339 6.16 -4.40 -8.24
N PHE A 340 7.03 -3.42 -7.98
CA PHE A 340 8.09 -3.51 -6.96
C PHE A 340 7.70 -2.92 -5.59
N CYS A 341 6.45 -2.46 -5.43
CA CYS A 341 5.86 -2.13 -4.13
C CYS A 341 4.50 -2.79 -3.90
N PHE A 342 4.21 -3.92 -4.57
CA PHE A 342 2.98 -4.71 -4.45
C PHE A 342 1.68 -3.87 -4.46
N ASN A 343 1.49 -3.06 -5.50
CA ASN A 343 0.31 -2.19 -5.67
C ASN A 343 0.05 -1.20 -4.50
N PHE A 344 1.09 -0.84 -3.74
CA PHE A 344 1.01 0.15 -2.64
C PHE A 344 0.17 1.38 -3.00
N GLY A 345 0.44 2.03 -4.13
CA GLY A 345 -0.28 3.26 -4.50
C GLY A 345 -1.78 3.06 -4.74
N ALA A 346 -2.20 1.84 -5.06
CA ALA A 346 -3.61 1.50 -5.27
C ALA A 346 -4.30 0.94 -4.01
N THR A 347 -3.55 0.63 -2.95
CA THR A 347 -4.05 -0.12 -1.78
C THR A 347 -3.74 0.52 -0.44
N HIS A 348 -2.72 1.36 -0.34
CA HIS A 348 -2.26 1.92 0.94
C HIS A 348 -3.30 2.87 1.56
N ILE A 349 -4.01 3.66 0.76
CA ILE A 349 -5.09 4.49 1.31
C ILE A 349 -6.21 3.65 1.97
N ILE A 350 -6.47 2.41 1.49
CA ILE A 350 -7.42 1.48 2.12
C ILE A 350 -6.97 1.13 3.55
N HIS A 351 -5.66 1.03 3.77
CA HIS A 351 -5.05 0.80 5.07
C HIS A 351 -5.29 1.96 6.04
N HIS A 352 -5.24 3.22 5.61
CA HIS A 352 -5.62 4.36 6.46
C HIS A 352 -7.10 4.30 6.88
N PHE A 353 -8.00 3.95 5.94
CA PHE A 353 -9.42 3.82 6.27
C PHE A 353 -9.69 2.64 7.21
N VAL A 354 -9.02 1.49 7.02
CA VAL A 354 -9.19 0.26 7.83
C VAL A 354 -7.82 -0.42 8.06
N PRO A 355 -7.07 -0.04 9.11
CA PRO A 355 -5.72 -0.58 9.33
C PRO A 355 -5.67 -2.06 9.72
N ASN A 356 -6.73 -2.58 10.34
CA ASN A 356 -6.84 -3.99 10.75
C ASN A 356 -7.38 -4.87 9.60
N GLN A 357 -6.72 -4.81 8.43
CA GLN A 357 -7.04 -5.62 7.25
C GLN A 357 -5.75 -6.10 6.55
N PRO A 358 -5.56 -7.42 6.32
CA PRO A 358 -4.36 -7.94 5.66
C PRO A 358 -4.14 -7.41 4.25
N PHE A 359 -2.88 -7.22 3.84
CA PHE A 359 -2.51 -6.65 2.54
C PHE A 359 -3.12 -7.43 1.35
N TYR A 360 -3.14 -8.76 1.40
CA TYR A 360 -3.74 -9.58 0.35
C TYR A 360 -5.28 -9.46 0.29
N ILE A 361 -5.94 -9.09 1.38
CA ILE A 361 -7.37 -8.72 1.37
C ILE A 361 -7.52 -7.33 0.73
N ARG A 362 -6.71 -6.34 1.15
CA ARG A 362 -6.70 -4.97 0.58
C ARG A 362 -6.58 -5.02 -0.95
N GLU A 363 -5.63 -5.81 -1.46
CA GLU A 363 -5.39 -6.01 -2.89
C GLU A 363 -6.61 -6.60 -3.62
N ILE A 364 -7.22 -7.68 -3.08
CA ILE A 364 -8.37 -8.34 -3.74
C ILE A 364 -9.62 -7.44 -3.78
N ILE A 365 -9.84 -6.59 -2.78
CA ILE A 365 -11.00 -5.69 -2.74
C ILE A 365 -10.74 -4.30 -3.36
N SER A 366 -9.47 -3.99 -3.66
CA SER A 366 -8.97 -2.67 -4.08
C SER A 366 -9.86 -1.96 -5.08
N ARG A 367 -10.21 -2.62 -6.20
CA ARG A 367 -11.06 -2.05 -7.26
C ARG A 367 -12.38 -1.47 -6.75
N LYS A 368 -13.00 -2.10 -5.76
CA LYS A 368 -14.28 -1.63 -5.18
C LYS A 368 -14.07 -0.60 -4.08
N ALA A 369 -13.06 -0.77 -3.24
CA ALA A 369 -12.68 0.23 -2.24
C ALA A 369 -12.33 1.56 -2.92
N ASN A 370 -11.52 1.50 -3.98
CA ASN A 370 -11.08 2.66 -4.77
C ASN A 370 -12.24 3.31 -5.51
N ALA A 371 -13.11 2.51 -6.15
CA ALA A 371 -14.32 3.05 -6.78
C ALA A 371 -15.21 3.80 -5.77
N GLU A 372 -15.34 3.29 -4.53
CA GLU A 372 -16.08 3.99 -3.48
C GLU A 372 -15.36 5.27 -3.00
N MET A 373 -14.05 5.21 -2.75
CA MET A 373 -13.25 6.39 -2.35
C MET A 373 -13.37 7.52 -3.38
N ILE A 374 -13.17 7.20 -4.67
CA ILE A 374 -13.31 8.14 -5.78
C ILE A 374 -14.73 8.71 -5.85
N ARG A 375 -15.76 7.87 -5.63
CA ARG A 375 -17.17 8.29 -5.61
C ARG A 375 -17.50 9.21 -4.43
N GLN A 376 -16.72 9.20 -3.35
CA GLN A 376 -16.81 10.17 -2.27
C GLN A 376 -15.96 11.43 -2.50
N GLY A 377 -15.23 11.54 -3.62
CA GLY A 377 -14.34 12.69 -3.86
C GLY A 377 -12.94 12.56 -3.25
N VAL A 378 -12.53 11.38 -2.78
CA VAL A 378 -11.11 11.12 -2.53
C VAL A 378 -10.37 11.19 -3.87
N ARG A 379 -9.27 11.97 -3.91
CA ARG A 379 -8.51 12.20 -5.14
C ARG A 379 -7.93 10.92 -5.73
N ASN A 380 -7.74 10.93 -7.05
CA ASN A 380 -7.27 9.78 -7.82
C ASN A 380 -6.34 10.22 -8.94
N ASN A 381 -5.08 9.79 -8.86
CA ASN A 381 -4.01 10.14 -9.79
C ASN A 381 -3.79 11.66 -9.91
N ASP A 382 -3.82 12.37 -8.78
CA ASP A 382 -3.38 13.77 -8.65
C ASP A 382 -1.86 13.82 -8.74
N TRP A 383 -1.38 14.07 -9.95
CA TRP A 383 0.05 14.19 -10.25
C TRP A 383 0.67 15.52 -9.80
N GLY A 384 -0.15 16.52 -9.45
CA GLY A 384 0.31 17.83 -8.98
C GLY A 384 0.89 17.80 -7.57
N ILE A 385 0.60 16.74 -6.80
CA ILE A 385 0.99 16.58 -5.40
C ILE A 385 2.47 16.90 -5.12
N VAL A 386 3.40 16.46 -5.97
CA VAL A 386 4.84 16.71 -5.77
C VAL A 386 5.25 18.14 -6.13
N ALA A 387 4.61 18.76 -7.11
CA ALA A 387 4.83 20.17 -7.45
C ALA A 387 4.39 21.09 -6.30
N ARG A 388 3.31 20.72 -5.61
CA ARG A 388 2.81 21.39 -4.40
C ARG A 388 3.51 20.96 -3.09
N ALA A 389 4.62 20.23 -3.15
CA ALA A 389 5.32 19.72 -1.97
C ALA A 389 4.42 18.91 -1.00
N ASN A 390 3.59 18.02 -1.57
CA ASN A 390 2.56 17.19 -0.92
C ASN A 390 1.37 17.95 -0.33
N ARG A 391 1.16 19.22 -0.67
CA ARG A 391 -0.05 19.93 -0.25
C ARG A 391 -1.29 19.43 -1.00
N PHE A 392 -2.42 19.39 -0.29
CA PHE A 392 -3.73 19.10 -0.87
C PHE A 392 -4.18 20.29 -1.74
N TYR A 393 -3.97 21.52 -1.30
CA TYR A 393 -4.47 22.73 -1.96
C TYR A 393 -3.39 23.45 -2.78
N GLU A 394 -3.77 24.11 -3.87
CA GLU A 394 -2.83 24.79 -4.78
C GLU A 394 -2.26 26.05 -4.12
N THR A 395 -3.09 26.85 -3.45
CA THR A 395 -2.67 28.13 -2.84
C THR A 395 -2.33 28.01 -1.35
N SER A 396 -1.87 26.84 -0.91
CA SER A 396 -1.74 26.45 0.50
C SER A 396 -0.65 27.18 1.32
N LYS A 397 -0.02 28.25 0.81
CA LYS A 397 1.15 28.89 1.44
C LYS A 397 0.88 29.54 2.80
N GLY A 398 -0.39 29.73 3.17
CA GLY A 398 -0.82 30.16 4.51
C GLY A 398 -1.58 29.09 5.33
N LEU A 399 -1.85 27.91 4.76
CA LEU A 399 -2.68 26.87 5.36
C LEU A 399 -1.88 26.15 6.45
N THR A 400 -2.07 26.57 7.70
CA THR A 400 -1.56 25.87 8.89
C THR A 400 -2.51 24.76 9.32
N GLU A 401 -1.97 23.77 10.02
CA GLU A 401 -2.76 22.67 10.58
C GLU A 401 -3.94 23.19 11.41
N MET A 402 -5.15 22.75 11.06
CA MET A 402 -6.42 23.15 11.69
C MET A 402 -6.72 24.66 11.73
N ASP A 403 -6.45 25.43 10.67
CA ASP A 403 -7.10 26.73 10.55
C ASP A 403 -8.63 26.56 10.37
N LYS A 404 -9.35 26.71 11.48
CA LYS A 404 -10.81 26.55 11.54
C LYS A 404 -11.56 27.62 10.75
N THR A 405 -10.93 28.73 10.36
CA THR A 405 -11.58 29.74 9.51
C THR A 405 -11.88 29.23 8.11
N GLN A 406 -11.20 28.16 7.69
CA GLN A 406 -11.33 27.54 6.37
C GLN A 406 -12.36 26.42 6.34
N ILE A 407 -12.93 26.06 7.49
CA ILE A 407 -14.01 25.08 7.60
C ILE A 407 -15.35 25.80 7.41
N VAL A 408 -15.96 25.60 6.24
CA VAL A 408 -17.29 26.13 5.92
C VAL A 408 -18.33 25.49 6.83
N GLN A 409 -19.13 26.29 7.52
CA GLN A 409 -20.17 25.79 8.40
C GLN A 409 -21.38 25.23 7.61
N PRO A 410 -22.08 24.20 8.13
CA PRO A 410 -23.15 23.52 7.38
C PRO A 410 -24.26 24.41 6.81
N ASP A 411 -24.56 25.53 7.48
CA ASP A 411 -25.56 26.54 7.12
C ASP A 411 -25.11 27.50 6.00
N GLN A 412 -23.81 27.61 5.75
CA GLN A 412 -23.24 28.49 4.71
C GLN A 412 -23.31 27.85 3.31
N TRP A 413 -23.23 26.53 3.21
CA TRP A 413 -23.21 25.79 1.94
C TRP A 413 -24.34 26.14 0.95
N PRO A 414 -25.62 26.26 1.35
CA PRO A 414 -26.71 26.58 0.42
C PRO A 414 -26.57 27.95 -0.25
N ILE A 415 -25.89 28.89 0.41
CA ILE A 415 -25.64 30.24 -0.10
C ILE A 415 -24.48 30.18 -1.11
N LEU A 416 -23.38 29.53 -0.73
CA LEU A 416 -22.17 29.40 -1.56
C LEU A 416 -22.45 28.64 -2.87
N LEU A 417 -23.10 27.47 -2.78
CA LEU A 417 -23.47 26.63 -3.94
C LEU A 417 -24.58 27.24 -4.81
N LYS A 418 -25.27 28.27 -4.33
CA LYS A 418 -26.21 29.06 -5.15
C LYS A 418 -25.49 30.17 -5.90
N LYS A 419 -24.51 30.82 -5.27
CA LYS A 419 -23.69 31.89 -5.89
C LYS A 419 -22.86 31.35 -7.06
N GLU A 420 -22.23 30.18 -6.88
CA GLU A 420 -21.47 29.48 -7.94
C GLU A 420 -22.32 29.13 -9.18
N LYS A 421 -23.67 29.13 -9.08
CA LYS A 421 -24.59 28.87 -10.20
C LYS A 421 -25.14 30.14 -10.86
N SER A 422 -24.78 31.31 -10.35
CA SER A 422 -25.18 32.61 -10.90
C SER A 422 -24.02 33.41 -11.52
N ASP A 423 -22.79 32.97 -11.25
CA ASP A 423 -21.53 33.46 -11.85
C ASP A 423 -21.11 32.52 -13.01
#